data_AF-A0A518DME3-F1
#
_entry.id   AF-A0A518DME3-F1
#
_cell.length_a   1.000
_cell.length_b   1.000
_cell.length_c   1.000
_cell.angle_alpha   90.00
_cell.angle_beta   90.00
_cell.angle_gamma   90.00
#
_symmetry.space_group_name_H-M   'P 1'
#
loop_
_entity.id
_entity.type
_entity.pdbx_description
1 polymer ?
#
loop_
_entity_poly.entity_id
_entity_poly.type
_entity_poly.pdbx_seq_one_letter_code
_entity_poly.pdbx_strand_id
1 'polypeptide(L)'
;MASRSVRETIESIVIAIILAFLFRAFEAEAFVIPTGSMAPTLQGRHVDIPCQKCGFWYRAGASMENSDTRPGEQGVVVAATCPICRFTMTLDRNNAGKMRPADPNAGNPNQESFTGDRILVSKFAYDLADPERFDVIVFKYPHNATQNYIKRLVGLPEEVIRIQHGDVYTLPFKDLTSEEKELLEDSKSNIGTKMRVVNEIDLSRFRMIRKPADKVQAMLQLVHDTDFIPGELIASGLPSRWQEWSPGNAGQGVWETSEDRKTYKSKASDQESWVRYRHILPRINWGDGPSDWSRILRPELGPIPQVEKRAGQLITDFYAYNADLSVSRGAMSQYSPKTSHLDDEMLQNKQGLHWVGDLAVECLANITSDQGELLLDLVEGGVHHQCRIDLATGKAQLTIDGSGDAFETQASELPSASTAVRGQGTHRIRFANVDDQLLLWVDHKLVAFDRSTAFNSDPNARPQMTEADPLDLAPLGVGVKNASVELTDLRVYRDVYYVATRRTSPFQQADYPEYYANEHFRSHPTNRELFEIFSTPSTWATTDVFDPQGRDKITYWLEKDQFFPMGDNSPQSADARMWHPTEWYVKRDLLTGKALLIYWPHHWRRPIPLQPNFSRMGLIR
;
A
#
# COMPACT_ATOMS: atom_id res chain seq x y z
N MET A 1 -17.44 -54.62 -27.11
CA MET A 1 -17.23 -53.17 -27.30
C MET A 1 -17.06 -52.43 -25.97
N ALA A 2 -17.90 -52.69 -24.94
CA ALA A 2 -17.79 -52.02 -23.63
C ALA A 2 -16.44 -52.20 -22.89
N SER A 3 -15.82 -53.40 -22.93
CA SER A 3 -14.55 -53.66 -22.21
C SER A 3 -13.34 -52.89 -22.77
N ARG A 4 -13.35 -52.57 -24.06
CA ARG A 4 -12.28 -51.81 -24.72
C ARG A 4 -12.35 -50.33 -24.37
N SER A 5 -13.56 -49.76 -24.34
CA SER A 5 -13.81 -48.39 -23.89
C SER A 5 -13.46 -48.17 -22.41
N VAL A 6 -13.79 -49.14 -21.54
CA VAL A 6 -13.40 -49.08 -20.12
C VAL A 6 -11.87 -49.14 -19.96
N ARG A 7 -11.18 -49.99 -20.73
CA ARG A 7 -9.72 -50.09 -20.70
C ARG A 7 -9.04 -48.80 -21.19
N GLU A 8 -9.49 -48.22 -22.30
CA GLU A 8 -8.97 -46.95 -22.83
C GLU A 8 -9.19 -45.79 -21.85
N THR A 9 -10.33 -45.79 -21.15
CA THR A 9 -10.62 -44.82 -20.08
C THR A 9 -9.65 -44.99 -18.91
N ILE A 10 -9.41 -46.23 -18.47
CA ILE A 10 -8.48 -46.53 -17.37
C ILE A 10 -7.04 -46.15 -17.78
N GLU A 11 -6.58 -46.52 -18.98
CA GLU A 11 -5.25 -46.16 -19.50
C GLU A 11 -5.08 -44.64 -19.55
N SER A 12 -6.09 -43.89 -20.03
CA SER A 12 -6.07 -42.42 -20.05
C SER A 12 -5.99 -41.81 -18.65
N ILE A 13 -6.75 -42.35 -17.68
CA ILE A 13 -6.70 -41.91 -16.28
C ILE A 13 -5.32 -42.18 -15.67
N VAL A 14 -4.75 -43.36 -15.90
CA VAL A 14 -3.43 -43.73 -15.37
C VAL A 14 -2.33 -42.84 -15.97
N ILE A 15 -2.36 -42.62 -17.29
CA ILE A 15 -1.42 -41.70 -17.96
C ILE A 15 -1.59 -40.29 -17.42
N ALA A 16 -2.82 -39.79 -17.26
CA ALA A 16 -3.08 -38.48 -16.68
C ALA A 16 -2.56 -38.36 -15.24
N ILE A 17 -2.71 -39.41 -14.42
CA ILE A 17 -2.17 -39.46 -13.06
C ILE A 17 -0.64 -39.43 -13.08
N ILE A 18 0.01 -40.26 -13.91
CA ILE A 18 1.47 -40.28 -14.03
C ILE A 18 2.00 -38.92 -14.51
N LEU A 19 1.41 -38.35 -15.56
CA LEU A 19 1.77 -37.02 -16.06
C LEU A 19 1.53 -35.95 -15.00
N ALA A 20 0.44 -36.01 -14.23
CA ALA A 20 0.19 -35.09 -13.13
C ALA A 20 1.23 -35.22 -12.01
N PHE A 21 1.65 -36.45 -11.67
CA PHE A 21 2.72 -36.68 -10.68
C PHE A 21 4.09 -36.26 -11.20
N LEU A 22 4.41 -36.49 -12.48
CA LEU A 22 5.64 -36.01 -13.10
C LEU A 22 5.66 -34.47 -13.17
N PHE A 23 4.58 -33.86 -13.64
CA PHE A 23 4.42 -32.41 -13.65
C PHE A 23 4.53 -31.81 -12.24
N ARG A 24 3.94 -32.45 -11.23
CA ARG A 24 4.04 -32.05 -9.82
C ARG A 24 5.43 -32.27 -9.22
N ALA A 25 6.09 -33.36 -9.57
CA ALA A 25 7.41 -33.70 -9.04
C ALA A 25 8.49 -32.79 -9.64
N PHE A 26 8.39 -32.48 -10.93
CA PHE A 26 9.44 -31.82 -11.68
C PHE A 26 9.11 -30.36 -12.01
N GLU A 27 7.94 -30.03 -12.55
CA GLU A 27 7.71 -28.70 -13.16
C GLU A 27 7.09 -27.67 -12.23
N ALA A 28 6.05 -28.04 -11.49
CA ALA A 28 5.28 -27.08 -10.72
C ALA A 28 4.84 -27.60 -9.36
N GLU A 29 5.07 -26.79 -8.32
CA GLU A 29 4.64 -27.12 -6.96
C GLU A 29 3.55 -26.17 -6.48
N ALA A 30 2.52 -26.77 -5.87
CA ALA A 30 1.40 -26.06 -5.30
C ALA A 30 1.72 -25.71 -3.84
N PHE A 31 1.76 -24.41 -3.54
CA PHE A 31 1.98 -23.91 -2.17
C PHE A 31 0.71 -23.27 -1.61
N VAL A 32 0.49 -23.44 -0.31
CA VAL A 32 -0.45 -22.64 0.48
C VAL A 32 0.35 -21.56 1.17
N ILE A 33 -0.12 -20.31 1.14
CA ILE A 33 0.57 -19.21 1.82
C ILE A 33 0.12 -19.13 3.29
N PRO A 34 0.94 -19.54 4.27
CA PRO A 34 0.49 -19.70 5.64
C PRO A 34 0.44 -18.36 6.40
N THR A 35 1.25 -17.38 5.99
CA THR A 35 1.40 -16.09 6.67
C THR A 35 0.81 -14.96 5.86
N GLY A 36 0.22 -14.01 6.54
CA GLY A 36 -0.27 -12.76 5.97
C GLY A 36 0.89 -11.87 5.53
N SER A 37 1.36 -12.12 4.32
CA SER A 37 2.49 -11.46 3.69
C SER A 37 2.13 -11.25 2.22
N MET A 38 2.61 -10.16 1.62
CA MET A 38 2.35 -9.86 0.19
C MET A 38 0.86 -9.65 -0.09
N ALA A 39 0.04 -9.30 0.90
CA ALA A 39 -1.42 -9.25 0.81
C ALA A 39 -1.98 -8.45 -0.38
N PRO A 40 -1.37 -7.34 -0.86
CA PRO A 40 -1.87 -6.65 -2.06
C PRO A 40 -1.96 -7.57 -3.28
N THR A 41 -1.02 -8.51 -3.40
CA THR A 41 -0.90 -9.46 -4.51
C THR A 41 -1.38 -10.86 -4.14
N LEU A 42 -1.02 -11.35 -2.94
CA LEU A 42 -1.17 -12.72 -2.48
C LEU A 42 -1.70 -12.76 -1.05
N GLN A 43 -2.85 -13.37 -0.84
CA GLN A 43 -3.47 -13.37 0.48
C GLN A 43 -2.99 -14.58 1.28
N GLY A 44 -2.38 -14.32 2.43
CA GLY A 44 -2.10 -15.35 3.43
C GLY A 44 -3.34 -15.70 4.26
N ARG A 45 -3.13 -16.22 5.46
CA ARG A 45 -4.24 -16.41 6.42
C ARG A 45 -4.86 -15.05 6.77
N HIS A 46 -6.15 -14.86 6.52
CA HIS A 46 -6.83 -13.57 6.66
C HIS A 46 -8.33 -13.70 6.97
N VAL A 47 -8.97 -12.60 7.34
CA VAL A 47 -10.43 -12.47 7.44
C VAL A 47 -10.91 -11.48 6.39
N ASP A 48 -11.98 -11.82 5.66
CA ASP A 48 -12.69 -10.87 4.80
C ASP A 48 -13.80 -10.17 5.60
N ILE A 49 -13.76 -8.84 5.65
CA ILE A 49 -14.64 -8.05 6.51
C ILE A 49 -15.42 -7.04 5.65
N PRO A 50 -16.74 -7.22 5.50
CA PRO A 50 -17.60 -6.17 4.96
C PRO A 50 -17.83 -5.11 6.03
N CYS A 51 -17.37 -3.87 5.79
CA CYS A 51 -17.55 -2.79 6.74
C CYS A 51 -19.03 -2.55 7.05
N GLN A 52 -19.44 -2.68 8.32
CA GLN A 52 -20.84 -2.43 8.74
C GLN A 52 -21.28 -0.97 8.59
N LYS A 53 -20.34 -0.04 8.36
CA LYS A 53 -20.62 1.40 8.22
C LYS A 53 -20.62 1.86 6.78
N CYS A 54 -19.57 1.56 6.03
CA CYS A 54 -19.48 1.99 4.63
C CYS A 54 -19.80 0.90 3.61
N GLY A 55 -19.87 -0.37 4.00
CA GLY A 55 -20.00 -1.50 3.08
C GLY A 55 -18.72 -1.91 2.35
N PHE A 56 -17.60 -1.20 2.55
CA PHE A 56 -16.33 -1.54 1.92
C PHE A 56 -15.82 -2.91 2.39
N TRP A 57 -15.46 -3.76 1.44
CA TRP A 57 -14.88 -5.07 1.72
C TRP A 57 -13.37 -4.95 1.83
N TYR A 58 -12.84 -5.20 3.04
CA TYR A 58 -11.41 -5.16 3.30
C TYR A 58 -10.94 -6.45 3.98
N ARG A 59 -9.62 -6.60 4.09
CA ARG A 59 -8.97 -7.79 4.64
C ARG A 59 -8.12 -7.41 5.81
N ALA A 60 -8.17 -8.25 6.85
CA ALA A 60 -7.29 -8.19 8.00
C ALA A 60 -6.46 -9.47 8.07
N GLY A 61 -5.16 -9.35 8.32
CA GLY A 61 -4.26 -10.48 8.50
C GLY A 61 -4.67 -11.30 9.72
N ALA A 62 -4.61 -12.62 9.59
CA ALA A 62 -4.93 -13.57 10.65
C ALA A 62 -3.83 -14.60 10.82
N SER A 63 -2.57 -14.21 10.59
CA SER A 63 -1.39 -15.07 10.72
C SER A 63 -1.32 -15.76 12.09
N MET A 64 -1.71 -15.06 13.16
CA MET A 64 -1.70 -15.59 14.53
C MET A 64 -2.75 -16.68 14.79
N GLU A 65 -3.74 -16.84 13.91
CA GLU A 65 -4.72 -17.93 13.98
C GLU A 65 -4.21 -19.24 13.40
N ASN A 66 -3.04 -19.25 12.75
CA ASN A 66 -2.45 -20.46 12.20
C ASN A 66 -2.04 -21.44 13.31
N SER A 67 -2.32 -22.74 13.12
CA SER A 67 -1.94 -23.80 14.06
C SER A 67 -0.43 -23.97 14.18
N ASP A 68 0.30 -23.63 13.11
CA ASP A 68 1.74 -23.78 13.03
C ASP A 68 2.50 -22.58 13.64
N THR A 69 1.78 -21.55 14.09
CA THR A 69 2.35 -20.43 14.84
C THR A 69 2.90 -20.92 16.17
N ARG A 70 4.05 -20.36 16.58
CA ARG A 70 4.78 -20.77 17.79
C ARG A 70 3.87 -20.77 19.03
N PRO A 71 3.97 -21.79 19.90
CA PRO A 71 3.24 -21.80 21.18
C PRO A 71 3.51 -20.51 21.97
N GLY A 72 2.46 -19.79 22.37
CA GLY A 72 2.55 -18.48 23.05
C GLY A 72 2.29 -17.27 22.15
N GLU A 73 2.44 -17.40 20.83
CA GLU A 73 2.13 -16.36 19.82
C GLU A 73 0.77 -16.62 19.12
N GLN A 74 0.09 -17.69 19.51
CA GLN A 74 -1.22 -18.05 18.95
C GLN A 74 -2.33 -17.13 19.48
N GLY A 75 -3.05 -16.51 18.55
CA GLY A 75 -4.14 -15.59 18.85
C GLY A 75 -5.37 -15.85 18.00
N VAL A 76 -6.42 -15.07 18.28
CA VAL A 76 -7.63 -15.00 17.47
C VAL A 76 -7.91 -13.54 17.19
N VAL A 77 -8.10 -13.21 15.92
CA VAL A 77 -8.43 -11.85 15.50
C VAL A 77 -9.87 -11.54 15.89
N VAL A 78 -10.08 -10.58 16.77
CA VAL A 78 -11.39 -10.22 17.33
C VAL A 78 -11.90 -8.86 16.86
N ALA A 79 -11.07 -8.06 16.19
CA ALA A 79 -11.50 -6.83 15.56
C ALA A 79 -10.57 -6.41 14.43
N ALA A 80 -11.02 -5.51 13.55
CA ALA A 80 -10.18 -4.88 12.54
C ALA A 80 -10.74 -3.52 12.09
N THR A 81 -9.87 -2.67 11.55
CA THR A 81 -10.24 -1.30 11.15
C THR A 81 -10.37 -1.13 9.65
N CYS A 82 -11.49 -0.55 9.21
CA CYS A 82 -11.73 -0.24 7.80
C CYS A 82 -10.78 0.87 7.30
N PRO A 83 -10.13 0.71 6.12
CA PRO A 83 -9.23 1.74 5.57
C PRO A 83 -9.93 3.03 5.18
N ILE A 84 -11.20 2.95 4.75
CA ILE A 84 -11.95 4.08 4.21
C ILE A 84 -12.53 4.96 5.32
N CYS A 85 -13.39 4.37 6.16
CA CYS A 85 -14.13 5.12 7.17
C CYS A 85 -13.52 5.06 8.57
N ARG A 86 -12.45 4.29 8.76
CA ARG A 86 -11.76 4.09 10.06
C ARG A 86 -12.64 3.55 11.18
N PHE A 87 -13.78 2.97 10.83
CA PHE A 87 -14.59 2.23 11.79
C PHE A 87 -13.92 0.90 12.12
N THR A 88 -13.77 0.63 13.42
CA THR A 88 -13.26 -0.65 13.91
C THR A 88 -14.41 -1.60 14.14
N MET A 89 -14.41 -2.69 13.38
CA MET A 89 -15.40 -3.75 13.52
C MET A 89 -14.94 -4.77 14.53
N THR A 90 -15.83 -5.15 15.44
CA THR A 90 -15.65 -6.33 16.28
C THR A 90 -16.15 -7.58 15.54
N LEU A 91 -15.44 -8.69 15.73
CA LEU A 91 -15.76 -10.00 15.18
C LEU A 91 -16.28 -10.88 16.31
N ASP A 92 -17.51 -11.39 16.17
CA ASP A 92 -18.10 -12.33 17.13
C ASP A 92 -17.61 -13.75 16.88
N ARG A 93 -16.38 -14.01 17.33
CA ARG A 93 -15.72 -15.30 17.20
C ARG A 93 -16.33 -16.39 18.07
N ASN A 94 -17.08 -16.05 19.11
CA ASN A 94 -17.74 -17.03 19.99
C ASN A 94 -18.98 -17.66 19.33
N ASN A 95 -19.61 -16.94 18.40
CA ASN A 95 -20.78 -17.40 17.65
C ASN A 95 -20.53 -17.54 16.13
N ALA A 96 -19.29 -17.44 15.66
CA ALA A 96 -18.93 -17.72 14.28
C ALA A 96 -19.49 -19.10 13.86
N GLY A 97 -20.23 -19.13 12.74
CA GLY A 97 -20.88 -20.34 12.22
C GLY A 97 -22.15 -20.82 12.94
N LYS A 98 -22.60 -20.20 14.04
CA LYS A 98 -23.85 -20.57 14.73
C LYS A 98 -25.00 -19.64 14.33
N MET A 99 -25.93 -20.08 13.49
CA MET A 99 -27.15 -19.31 13.18
C MET A 99 -27.97 -19.07 14.47
N ARG A 100 -28.17 -17.81 14.88
CA ARG A 100 -29.17 -17.45 15.89
C ARG A 100 -30.20 -16.46 15.30
N PRO A 101 -31.51 -16.64 15.55
CA PRO A 101 -32.56 -15.83 14.91
C PRO A 101 -32.63 -14.35 15.35
N ALA A 102 -31.97 -13.96 16.43
CA ALA A 102 -32.17 -12.66 17.10
C ALA A 102 -30.96 -11.71 17.07
N ASP A 103 -29.82 -12.15 16.50
CA ASP A 103 -28.61 -11.34 16.39
C ASP A 103 -28.25 -11.19 14.91
N PRO A 104 -28.21 -9.96 14.36
CA PRO A 104 -27.90 -9.71 12.96
C PRO A 104 -26.48 -10.18 12.55
N ASN A 105 -25.60 -10.47 13.51
CA ASN A 105 -24.26 -11.02 13.28
C ASN A 105 -24.13 -12.52 13.61
N ALA A 106 -25.09 -13.12 14.33
CA ALA A 106 -24.99 -14.52 14.72
C ALA A 106 -25.18 -15.46 13.52
N GLY A 107 -24.13 -16.22 13.21
CA GLY A 107 -24.08 -17.09 12.05
C GLY A 107 -23.59 -16.39 10.78
N ASN A 108 -22.91 -15.25 10.89
CA ASN A 108 -22.16 -14.68 9.78
C ASN A 108 -20.96 -15.58 9.45
N PRO A 109 -20.98 -16.34 8.33
CA PRO A 109 -19.88 -17.25 8.01
C PRO A 109 -18.58 -16.50 7.71
N ASN A 110 -18.62 -15.19 7.45
CA ASN A 110 -17.47 -14.36 7.07
C ASN A 110 -16.57 -13.95 8.25
N GLN A 111 -16.82 -14.46 9.45
CA GLN A 111 -16.04 -14.11 10.64
C GLN A 111 -14.95 -15.12 11.01
N GLU A 112 -14.78 -16.21 10.26
CA GLU A 112 -13.61 -17.08 10.46
C GLU A 112 -12.49 -16.71 9.47
N SER A 113 -11.24 -17.02 9.84
CA SER A 113 -10.12 -16.82 8.93
C SER A 113 -10.11 -17.84 7.79
N PHE A 114 -9.72 -17.39 6.60
CA PHE A 114 -9.35 -18.23 5.47
C PHE A 114 -7.91 -18.67 5.58
N THR A 115 -7.58 -19.83 5.00
CA THR A 115 -6.21 -20.37 4.97
C THR A 115 -5.27 -19.66 3.99
N GLY A 116 -5.75 -18.68 3.22
CA GLY A 116 -5.01 -17.98 2.18
C GLY A 116 -5.14 -18.59 0.78
N ASP A 117 -4.49 -17.93 -0.17
CA ASP A 117 -4.41 -18.30 -1.59
C ASP A 117 -3.50 -19.51 -1.79
N ARG A 118 -3.81 -20.31 -2.83
CA ARG A 118 -2.94 -21.38 -3.32
C ARG A 118 -2.32 -20.96 -4.64
N ILE A 119 -1.01 -21.10 -4.72
CA ILE A 119 -0.21 -20.65 -5.85
C ILE A 119 0.48 -21.81 -6.55
N LEU A 120 0.78 -21.61 -7.83
CA LEU A 120 1.62 -22.47 -8.63
C LEU A 120 3.00 -21.82 -8.79
N VAL A 121 4.04 -22.56 -8.41
CA VAL A 121 5.44 -22.11 -8.49
C VAL A 121 6.17 -22.91 -9.56
N SER A 122 6.86 -22.22 -10.47
CA SER A 122 7.76 -22.86 -11.43
C SER A 122 9.14 -23.04 -10.83
N LYS A 123 9.57 -24.30 -10.73
CA LYS A 123 10.89 -24.65 -10.20
C LYS A 123 12.02 -24.35 -11.18
N PHE A 124 11.77 -24.55 -12.46
CA PHE A 124 12.78 -24.37 -13.52
C PHE A 124 12.93 -22.95 -14.02
N ALA A 125 12.02 -22.03 -13.67
CA ALA A 125 12.09 -20.64 -14.11
C ALA A 125 13.48 -20.04 -13.85
N TYR A 126 14.10 -20.44 -12.73
CA TYR A 126 15.39 -19.97 -12.30
C TYR A 126 16.58 -20.86 -12.69
N ASP A 127 16.34 -22.02 -13.28
CA ASP A 127 17.38 -22.81 -13.94
C ASP A 127 17.62 -22.32 -15.39
N LEU A 128 16.62 -21.65 -15.97
CA LEU A 128 16.62 -21.18 -17.37
C LEU A 128 16.93 -19.69 -17.51
N ALA A 129 16.63 -18.89 -16.48
CA ALA A 129 16.87 -17.45 -16.46
C ALA A 129 17.20 -16.99 -15.04
N ASP A 130 17.91 -15.86 -14.91
CA ASP A 130 18.16 -15.29 -13.60
C ASP A 130 16.93 -14.57 -13.04
N PRO A 131 16.77 -14.51 -11.70
CA PRO A 131 15.66 -13.79 -11.08
C PRO A 131 15.71 -12.30 -11.43
N GLU A 132 14.56 -11.76 -11.81
CA GLU A 132 14.41 -10.34 -12.10
C GLU A 132 13.93 -9.58 -10.86
N ARG A 133 14.32 -8.32 -10.75
CA ARG A 133 13.83 -7.44 -9.69
C ARG A 133 12.31 -7.38 -9.77
N PHE A 134 11.67 -7.44 -8.61
CA PHE A 134 10.23 -7.54 -8.40
C PHE A 134 9.57 -8.87 -8.75
N ASP A 135 10.33 -9.91 -9.09
CA ASP A 135 9.77 -11.26 -9.13
C ASP A 135 9.22 -11.68 -7.77
N VAL A 136 8.08 -12.37 -7.77
CA VAL A 136 7.59 -13.03 -6.57
C VAL A 136 8.24 -14.40 -6.48
N ILE A 137 9.16 -14.55 -5.55
CA ILE A 137 9.99 -15.75 -5.37
C ILE A 137 9.53 -16.58 -4.18
N VAL A 138 9.61 -17.90 -4.34
CA VAL A 138 9.50 -18.85 -3.24
C VAL A 138 10.88 -19.39 -2.93
N PHE A 139 11.24 -19.43 -1.65
CA PHE A 139 12.56 -19.87 -1.19
C PHE A 139 12.48 -20.49 0.21
N LYS A 140 13.49 -21.28 0.56
CA LYS A 140 13.64 -21.86 1.90
C LYS A 140 14.23 -20.82 2.85
N TYR A 141 13.60 -20.62 4.02
CA TYR A 141 14.08 -19.67 5.01
C TYR A 141 15.48 -20.07 5.51
N PRO A 142 16.50 -19.18 5.46
CA PRO A 142 17.89 -19.55 5.77
C PRO A 142 18.10 -20.17 7.15
N HIS A 143 17.37 -19.70 8.17
CA HIS A 143 17.50 -20.22 9.54
C HIS A 143 16.64 -21.48 9.81
N ASN A 144 15.74 -21.83 8.89
CA ASN A 144 14.98 -23.07 8.97
C ASN A 144 14.52 -23.51 7.55
N ALA A 145 15.33 -24.37 6.91
CA ALA A 145 15.09 -24.83 5.55
C ALA A 145 13.83 -25.71 5.38
N THR A 146 13.13 -26.07 6.46
CA THR A 146 11.82 -26.74 6.38
C THR A 146 10.67 -25.78 6.10
N GLN A 147 10.91 -24.48 6.28
CA GLN A 147 9.92 -23.42 6.10
C GLN A 147 10.15 -22.69 4.77
N ASN A 148 9.11 -22.61 3.95
CA ASN A 148 9.13 -21.85 2.69
C ASN A 148 8.55 -20.46 2.91
N TYR A 149 9.23 -19.44 2.40
CA TYR A 149 8.77 -18.06 2.34
C TYR A 149 8.45 -17.66 0.91
N ILE A 150 7.51 -16.71 0.79
CA ILE A 150 7.19 -16.04 -0.46
C ILE A 150 7.36 -14.55 -0.28
N LYS A 151 8.15 -13.94 -1.18
CA LYS A 151 8.47 -12.51 -1.13
C LYS A 151 8.68 -11.96 -2.51
N ARG A 152 8.68 -10.63 -2.60
CA ARG A 152 9.15 -9.92 -3.78
C ARG A 152 10.66 -9.77 -3.71
N LEU A 153 11.34 -10.07 -4.81
CA LEU A 153 12.77 -9.87 -4.91
C LEU A 153 13.06 -8.38 -5.08
N VAL A 154 13.69 -7.75 -4.10
CA VAL A 154 14.00 -6.31 -4.16
C VAL A 154 15.46 -6.06 -4.49
N GLY A 155 16.40 -6.85 -3.98
CA GLY A 155 17.84 -6.73 -4.32
C GLY A 155 18.40 -7.95 -5.05
N LEU A 156 19.28 -7.70 -6.00
CA LEU A 156 19.95 -8.64 -6.89
C LEU A 156 21.42 -8.82 -6.49
N PRO A 157 22.12 -9.85 -7.00
CA PRO A 157 23.53 -10.06 -6.71
C PRO A 157 24.42 -8.87 -7.11
N GLU A 158 25.54 -8.70 -6.40
CA GLU A 158 26.59 -7.71 -6.67
C GLU A 158 26.12 -6.25 -6.63
N GLU A 159 25.26 -5.91 -5.66
CA GLU A 159 24.85 -4.54 -5.41
C GLU A 159 24.71 -4.22 -3.91
N VAL A 160 24.76 -2.93 -3.62
CA VAL A 160 24.46 -2.35 -2.31
C VAL A 160 23.03 -1.83 -2.34
N ILE A 161 22.21 -2.23 -1.38
CA ILE A 161 20.83 -1.78 -1.19
C ILE A 161 20.79 -0.78 -0.06
N ARG A 162 20.08 0.34 -0.24
CA ARG A 162 19.75 1.26 0.83
C ARG A 162 18.25 1.46 0.92
N ILE A 163 17.70 1.34 2.13
CA ILE A 163 16.32 1.72 2.44
C ILE A 163 16.38 3.00 3.25
N GLN A 164 15.68 4.02 2.78
CA GLN A 164 15.66 5.34 3.40
C GLN A 164 14.31 6.02 3.09
N HIS A 165 13.61 6.44 4.15
CA HIS A 165 12.38 7.25 4.06
C HIS A 165 11.23 6.64 3.25
N GLY A 166 11.11 5.31 3.24
CA GLY A 166 10.07 4.61 2.49
C GLY A 166 10.56 4.06 1.15
N ASP A 167 11.65 4.61 0.62
CA ASP A 167 12.20 4.24 -0.69
C ASP A 167 13.33 3.22 -0.58
N VAL A 168 13.61 2.59 -1.72
CA VAL A 168 14.72 1.65 -1.88
C VAL A 168 15.64 2.11 -3.01
N TYR A 169 16.94 2.11 -2.74
CA TYR A 169 17.98 2.53 -3.67
C TYR A 169 19.01 1.41 -3.86
N THR A 170 19.68 1.42 -5.01
CA THR A 170 20.73 0.45 -5.39
C THR A 170 22.00 1.14 -5.84
N LEU A 171 23.13 0.53 -5.53
CA LEU A 171 24.44 0.89 -6.08
C LEU A 171 25.16 -0.39 -6.51
N PRO A 172 25.33 -0.64 -7.83
CA PRO A 172 26.04 -1.80 -8.33
C PRO A 172 27.49 -1.84 -7.86
N PHE A 173 28.05 -3.03 -7.58
CA PHE A 173 29.44 -3.18 -7.12
C PHE A 173 30.48 -2.66 -8.11
N LYS A 174 30.16 -2.64 -9.41
CA LYS A 174 31.01 -2.04 -10.45
C LYS A 174 31.21 -0.52 -10.28
N ASP A 175 30.29 0.14 -9.57
CA ASP A 175 30.28 1.58 -9.33
C ASP A 175 30.83 1.93 -7.92
N LEU A 176 31.33 0.94 -7.19
CA LEU A 176 32.10 1.12 -5.95
C LEU A 176 33.54 1.55 -6.25
N THR A 177 34.14 2.27 -5.31
CA THR A 177 35.58 2.54 -5.37
C THR A 177 36.36 1.24 -5.13
N SER A 178 37.62 1.20 -5.57
CA SER A 178 38.48 0.03 -5.34
C SER A 178 38.64 -0.28 -3.84
N GLU A 179 38.70 0.75 -3.00
CA GLU A 179 38.81 0.63 -1.54
C GLU A 179 37.53 0.06 -0.92
N GLU A 180 36.36 0.57 -1.33
CA GLU A 180 35.05 0.05 -0.89
C GLU A 180 34.89 -1.43 -1.25
N LYS A 181 35.24 -1.78 -2.50
CA LYS A 181 35.13 -3.13 -3.01
C LYS A 181 36.09 -4.09 -2.30
N GLU A 182 37.35 -3.70 -2.12
CA GLU A 182 38.34 -4.50 -1.40
C GLU A 182 37.88 -4.79 0.04
N LEU A 183 37.34 -3.80 0.75
CA LEU A 183 36.84 -3.98 2.12
C LEU A 183 35.59 -4.87 2.18
N LEU A 184 34.70 -4.80 1.19
CA LEU A 184 33.52 -5.66 1.12
C LEU A 184 33.90 -7.12 0.79
N GLU A 185 34.88 -7.33 -0.08
CA GLU A 185 35.35 -8.65 -0.50
C GLU A 185 36.36 -9.27 0.49
N ASP A 186 36.98 -8.47 1.37
CA ASP A 186 37.94 -8.97 2.34
C ASP A 186 37.28 -9.90 3.37
N SER A 187 37.65 -11.18 3.30
CA SER A 187 37.25 -12.22 4.25
C SER A 187 37.72 -11.99 5.69
N LYS A 188 38.76 -11.17 5.91
CA LYS A 188 39.28 -10.83 7.26
C LYS A 188 38.55 -9.64 7.87
N SER A 189 37.89 -8.81 7.07
CA SER A 189 37.13 -7.66 7.54
C SER A 189 35.85 -8.11 8.25
N ASN A 190 35.69 -7.68 9.51
CA ASN A 190 34.49 -8.01 10.29
C ASN A 190 33.26 -7.24 9.76
N ILE A 191 32.06 -7.76 10.08
CA ILE A 191 30.79 -7.21 9.59
C ILE A 191 30.53 -5.76 10.02
N GLY A 192 31.03 -5.35 11.19
CA GLY A 192 30.90 -3.98 11.68
C GLY A 192 31.69 -2.99 10.83
N THR A 193 32.91 -3.36 10.43
CA THR A 193 33.71 -2.56 9.49
C THR A 193 33.00 -2.42 8.14
N LYS A 194 32.49 -3.53 7.58
CA LYS A 194 31.76 -3.52 6.30
C LYS A 194 30.50 -2.66 6.37
N MET A 195 29.72 -2.79 7.45
CA MET A 195 28.54 -1.97 7.73
C MET A 195 28.87 -0.47 7.78
N ARG A 196 29.97 -0.08 8.43
CA ARG A 196 30.40 1.32 8.51
C ARG A 196 30.66 1.89 7.12
N VAL A 197 31.42 1.16 6.29
CA VAL A 197 31.75 1.55 4.92
C VAL A 197 30.48 1.79 4.10
N VAL A 198 29.57 0.80 4.03
CA VAL A 198 28.36 0.93 3.20
C VAL A 198 27.42 2.02 3.69
N ASN A 199 27.39 2.31 5.00
CA ASN A 199 26.57 3.39 5.56
C ASN A 199 27.16 4.79 5.29
N GLU A 200 28.47 4.90 5.08
CA GLU A 200 29.17 6.15 4.76
C GLU A 200 29.07 6.53 3.27
N ILE A 201 28.71 5.59 2.37
CA ILE A 201 28.52 5.89 0.94
C ILE A 201 27.43 6.94 0.76
N ASP A 202 27.72 8.01 0.03
CA ASP A 202 26.76 9.09 -0.26
C ASP A 202 25.55 8.59 -1.07
N LEU A 203 24.34 9.04 -0.72
CA LEU A 203 23.10 8.63 -1.39
C LEU A 203 23.06 9.05 -2.87
N SER A 204 23.71 10.15 -3.25
CA SER A 204 23.77 10.64 -4.65
C SER A 204 24.42 9.66 -5.63
N ARG A 205 25.17 8.67 -5.12
CA ARG A 205 25.75 7.58 -5.93
C ARG A 205 24.74 6.47 -6.21
N PHE A 206 23.70 6.36 -5.40
CA PHE A 206 22.68 5.33 -5.56
C PHE A 206 21.64 5.74 -6.60
N ARG A 207 20.96 4.74 -7.15
CA ARG A 207 19.79 4.91 -8.02
C ARG A 207 18.56 4.35 -7.33
N MET A 208 17.48 5.12 -7.34
CA MET A 208 16.19 4.65 -6.84
C MET A 208 15.70 3.43 -7.63
N ILE A 209 15.16 2.45 -6.92
CA ILE A 209 14.51 1.29 -7.51
C ILE A 209 13.06 1.67 -7.85
N ARG A 210 12.76 1.72 -9.16
CA ARG A 210 11.42 2.06 -9.64
C ARG A 210 10.60 0.81 -9.95
N LYS A 211 9.43 0.68 -9.34
CA LYS A 211 8.51 -0.42 -9.62
C LYS A 211 7.99 -0.33 -11.07
N PRO A 212 8.04 -1.41 -11.86
CA PRO A 212 7.36 -1.44 -13.16
C PRO A 212 5.86 -1.14 -13.00
N ALA A 213 5.26 -0.49 -13.99
CA ALA A 213 3.88 0.00 -13.92
C ALA A 213 2.84 -1.08 -13.55
N ASP A 214 3.01 -2.32 -14.01
CA ASP A 214 2.12 -3.43 -13.63
C ASP A 214 2.25 -3.83 -12.16
N LYS A 215 3.45 -3.66 -11.57
CA LYS A 215 3.73 -3.88 -10.14
C LYS A 215 3.14 -2.76 -9.30
N VAL A 216 3.33 -1.51 -9.70
CA VAL A 216 2.69 -0.34 -9.05
C VAL A 216 1.19 -0.58 -8.94
N GLN A 217 0.52 -0.89 -10.06
CA GLN A 217 -0.93 -1.12 -10.06
C GLN A 217 -1.37 -2.25 -9.12
N ALA A 218 -0.55 -3.29 -8.95
CA ALA A 218 -0.83 -4.42 -8.07
C ALA A 218 -0.51 -4.15 -6.59
N MET A 219 0.36 -3.19 -6.29
CA MET A 219 0.88 -2.93 -4.94
C MET A 219 0.27 -1.70 -4.26
N LEU A 220 -0.32 -0.77 -5.03
CA LEU A 220 -1.01 0.40 -4.49
C LEU A 220 -2.06 0.02 -3.44
N GLN A 221 -2.05 0.73 -2.31
CA GLN A 221 -3.00 0.55 -1.21
C GLN A 221 -4.07 1.63 -1.21
N LEU A 222 -5.32 1.20 -1.11
CA LEU A 222 -6.46 2.11 -1.11
C LEU A 222 -6.55 2.89 0.21
N VAL A 223 -6.61 4.22 0.10
CA VAL A 223 -6.73 5.18 1.21
C VAL A 223 -8.16 5.70 1.33
N HIS A 224 -8.80 5.96 0.20
CA HIS A 224 -10.16 6.47 0.14
C HIS A 224 -10.85 6.08 -1.16
N ASP A 225 -12.18 5.93 -1.07
CA ASP A 225 -13.06 5.63 -2.18
C ASP A 225 -14.42 6.29 -1.88
N THR A 226 -14.90 7.08 -2.83
CA THR A 226 -16.16 7.83 -2.72
C THR A 226 -17.40 6.95 -2.71
N ASP A 227 -17.34 5.73 -3.25
CA ASP A 227 -18.48 4.80 -3.23
C ASP A 227 -18.81 4.28 -1.83
N PHE A 228 -17.86 4.40 -0.89
CA PHE A 228 -17.94 3.84 0.45
C PHE A 228 -17.87 4.91 1.54
N ILE A 229 -18.61 6.01 1.37
CA ILE A 229 -18.78 7.04 2.40
C ILE A 229 -20.00 6.69 3.27
N PRO A 230 -19.84 6.46 4.59
CA PRO A 230 -20.99 6.24 5.49
C PRO A 230 -21.86 7.49 5.59
N GLY A 231 -23.19 7.30 5.53
CA GLY A 231 -24.15 8.38 5.75
C GLY A 231 -24.04 9.01 7.14
N GLU A 232 -23.64 8.23 8.16
CA GLU A 232 -23.45 8.75 9.51
C GLU A 232 -22.30 9.76 9.62
N LEU A 233 -21.24 9.62 8.80
CA LEU A 233 -20.15 10.60 8.75
C LEU A 233 -20.58 11.91 8.07
N ILE A 234 -21.45 11.81 7.06
CA ILE A 234 -22.04 13.00 6.41
C ILE A 234 -22.95 13.72 7.42
N ALA A 235 -23.83 12.97 8.08
CA ALA A 235 -24.77 13.49 9.08
C ALA A 235 -24.08 14.08 10.32
N SER A 236 -22.88 13.61 10.65
CA SER A 236 -22.10 14.16 11.77
C SER A 236 -21.51 15.55 11.50
N GLY A 237 -21.62 16.07 10.27
CA GLY A 237 -21.02 17.35 9.88
C GLY A 237 -19.53 17.27 9.54
N LEU A 238 -18.95 16.07 9.43
CA LEU A 238 -17.56 15.92 8.97
C LEU A 238 -17.45 16.49 7.55
N PRO A 239 -16.46 17.35 7.23
CA PRO A 239 -16.31 17.92 5.89
C PRO A 239 -16.14 16.83 4.82
N SER A 240 -16.50 17.15 3.58
CA SER A 240 -16.14 16.31 2.44
C SER A 240 -14.62 16.17 2.35
N ARG A 241 -14.12 14.98 2.03
CA ARG A 241 -12.69 14.78 1.80
C ARG A 241 -12.25 15.39 0.46
N TRP A 242 -13.13 15.42 -0.51
CA TRP A 242 -12.92 16.11 -1.77
C TRP A 242 -13.57 17.49 -1.70
N GLN A 243 -12.76 18.54 -1.79
CA GLN A 243 -13.19 19.92 -1.60
C GLN A 243 -12.78 20.74 -2.82
N GLU A 244 -13.66 21.64 -3.24
CA GLU A 244 -13.33 22.61 -4.27
C GLU A 244 -12.15 23.48 -3.80
N TRP A 245 -11.23 23.72 -4.71
CA TRP A 245 -10.12 24.66 -4.52
C TRP A 245 -9.75 25.30 -5.86
N SER A 246 -9.29 26.54 -5.81
CA SER A 246 -8.73 27.22 -6.99
C SER A 246 -7.68 28.22 -6.53
N PRO A 247 -6.61 28.44 -7.34
CA PRO A 247 -5.62 29.48 -7.05
C PRO A 247 -6.29 30.84 -6.83
N GLY A 248 -6.02 31.48 -5.69
CA GLY A 248 -6.58 32.78 -5.33
C GLY A 248 -8.12 32.83 -5.24
N ASN A 249 -8.80 31.69 -5.09
CA ASN A 249 -10.26 31.54 -5.16
C ASN A 249 -10.90 31.95 -6.50
N ALA A 250 -10.11 32.09 -7.58
CA ALA A 250 -10.59 32.59 -8.87
C ALA A 250 -11.62 31.68 -9.56
N GLY A 251 -11.63 30.38 -9.21
CA GLY A 251 -12.52 29.35 -9.75
C GLY A 251 -13.55 28.80 -8.76
N GLN A 252 -13.90 29.56 -7.71
CA GLN A 252 -14.88 29.14 -6.70
C GLN A 252 -16.29 29.02 -7.29
N GLY A 253 -17.02 27.96 -6.92
CA GLY A 253 -18.37 27.65 -7.40
C GLY A 253 -18.41 27.08 -8.82
N VAL A 254 -17.27 26.60 -9.34
CA VAL A 254 -17.19 25.83 -10.58
C VAL A 254 -17.68 24.41 -10.35
N TRP A 255 -17.39 23.85 -9.17
CA TRP A 255 -17.74 22.49 -8.80
C TRP A 255 -18.99 22.41 -7.92
N GLU A 256 -19.91 21.53 -8.29
CA GLU A 256 -21.05 21.12 -7.49
C GLU A 256 -20.82 19.70 -6.97
N THR A 257 -20.97 19.50 -5.66
CA THR A 257 -20.84 18.19 -5.00
C THR A 257 -22.23 17.66 -4.66
N SER A 258 -22.52 16.40 -5.00
CA SER A 258 -23.78 15.75 -4.61
C SER A 258 -23.91 15.59 -3.09
N GLU A 259 -25.14 15.52 -2.57
CA GLU A 259 -25.40 15.39 -1.12
C GLU A 259 -24.75 14.13 -0.51
N ASP A 260 -24.71 13.04 -1.27
CA ASP A 260 -24.05 11.78 -0.89
C ASP A 260 -22.52 11.81 -1.04
N ARG A 261 -21.98 12.91 -1.59
CA ARG A 261 -20.55 13.18 -1.82
C ARG A 261 -19.86 12.16 -2.72
N LYS A 262 -20.62 11.57 -3.65
CA LYS A 262 -20.12 10.60 -4.63
C LYS A 262 -19.84 11.19 -6.01
N THR A 263 -20.46 12.32 -6.32
CA THR A 263 -20.42 12.95 -7.65
C THR A 263 -19.97 14.39 -7.54
N TYR A 264 -19.08 14.80 -8.44
CA TYR A 264 -18.56 16.17 -8.54
C TYR A 264 -18.72 16.65 -9.98
N LYS A 265 -19.51 17.70 -10.20
CA LYS A 265 -19.80 18.24 -11.53
C LYS A 265 -19.18 19.60 -11.70
N SER A 266 -18.41 19.81 -12.78
CA SER A 266 -17.87 21.11 -13.13
C SER A 266 -18.66 21.79 -14.25
N LYS A 267 -18.70 23.12 -14.18
CA LYS A 267 -19.07 23.98 -15.31
C LYS A 267 -17.81 24.54 -15.99
N ALA A 268 -17.89 24.80 -17.29
CA ALA A 268 -16.79 25.43 -18.01
C ALA A 268 -16.46 26.82 -17.41
N SER A 269 -15.17 27.08 -17.20
CA SER A 269 -14.60 28.31 -16.65
C SER A 269 -13.26 28.58 -17.32
N ASP A 270 -12.91 29.84 -17.56
CA ASP A 270 -11.61 30.25 -18.11
C ASP A 270 -10.45 30.07 -17.11
N GLN A 271 -10.78 30.10 -15.82
CA GLN A 271 -9.86 29.82 -14.71
C GLN A 271 -9.74 28.32 -14.44
N GLU A 272 -8.54 27.89 -14.03
CA GLU A 272 -8.34 26.53 -13.52
C GLU A 272 -9.07 26.35 -12.19
N SER A 273 -9.85 25.28 -12.10
CA SER A 273 -10.58 24.93 -10.88
C SER A 273 -10.48 23.43 -10.59
N TRP A 274 -10.37 23.10 -9.32
CA TRP A 274 -9.99 21.78 -8.84
C TRP A 274 -10.97 21.27 -7.81
N VAL A 275 -11.13 19.95 -7.76
CA VAL A 275 -11.53 19.25 -6.54
C VAL A 275 -10.28 18.56 -5.98
N ARG A 276 -9.88 18.96 -4.77
CA ARG A 276 -8.70 18.41 -4.10
C ARG A 276 -9.08 17.51 -2.93
N TYR A 277 -8.33 16.44 -2.76
CA TYR A 277 -8.47 15.51 -1.65
C TYR A 277 -7.74 16.01 -0.42
N ARG A 278 -8.45 16.09 0.71
CA ARG A 278 -7.92 16.28 2.06
C ARG A 278 -8.18 15.01 2.86
N HIS A 279 -7.15 14.49 3.53
CA HIS A 279 -7.26 13.27 4.31
C HIS A 279 -7.92 13.51 5.68
N ILE A 280 -9.22 13.80 5.66
CA ILE A 280 -10.04 14.08 6.85
C ILE A 280 -10.63 12.78 7.38
N LEU A 281 -10.11 12.30 8.50
CA LEU A 281 -10.56 11.07 9.16
C LEU A 281 -11.36 11.36 10.45
N PRO A 282 -12.26 10.44 10.85
CA PRO A 282 -12.79 10.42 12.21
C PRO A 282 -11.64 10.29 13.22
N ARG A 283 -11.64 11.11 14.26
CA ARG A 283 -10.63 11.08 15.32
C ARG A 283 -10.86 9.87 16.22
N ILE A 284 -9.74 9.28 16.60
CA ILE A 284 -9.67 8.22 17.61
C ILE A 284 -9.48 8.86 18.99
N ASN A 285 -9.74 8.10 20.06
CA ASN A 285 -9.51 8.56 21.41
C ASN A 285 -8.02 8.42 21.77
N TRP A 286 -7.37 9.49 22.23
CA TRP A 286 -5.98 9.48 22.72
C TRP A 286 -5.88 9.63 24.25
N GLY A 287 -6.97 9.37 24.97
CA GLY A 287 -7.11 9.50 26.43
C GLY A 287 -7.80 10.78 26.91
N ASP A 288 -8.26 11.65 26.01
CA ASP A 288 -8.82 12.98 26.29
C ASP A 288 -10.32 13.12 25.98
N GLY A 289 -10.99 12.04 25.59
CA GLY A 289 -12.43 12.02 25.39
C GLY A 289 -12.88 10.95 24.39
N PRO A 290 -14.19 10.75 24.19
CA PRO A 290 -14.67 9.73 23.28
C PRO A 290 -14.27 10.01 21.83
N SER A 291 -13.96 8.95 21.08
CA SER A 291 -13.71 9.00 19.63
C SER A 291 -14.92 9.56 18.86
N ASP A 292 -14.69 10.00 17.62
CA ASP A 292 -15.77 10.49 16.76
C ASP A 292 -16.82 9.42 16.50
N TRP A 293 -16.39 8.18 16.24
CA TRP A 293 -17.31 7.05 16.09
C TRP A 293 -18.08 6.78 17.37
N SER A 294 -17.45 6.91 18.54
CA SER A 294 -18.16 6.82 19.81
C SER A 294 -19.27 7.87 19.93
N ARG A 295 -19.01 9.13 19.57
CA ARG A 295 -20.02 10.22 19.60
C ARG A 295 -21.14 10.01 18.59
N ILE A 296 -20.82 9.54 17.40
CA ILE A 296 -21.80 9.23 16.33
C ILE A 296 -22.73 8.11 16.77
N LEU A 297 -22.20 7.06 17.41
CA LEU A 297 -22.99 5.90 17.83
C LEU A 297 -23.73 6.11 19.16
N ARG A 298 -23.30 7.10 19.95
CA ARG A 298 -23.83 7.40 21.28
C ARG A 298 -24.22 8.87 21.38
N PRO A 299 -25.43 9.24 20.92
CA PRO A 299 -25.90 10.62 20.95
C PRO A 299 -25.86 11.27 22.33
N GLU A 300 -25.92 10.48 23.41
CA GLU A 300 -25.79 10.95 24.80
C GLU A 300 -24.43 11.57 25.12
N LEU A 301 -23.39 11.30 24.31
CA LEU A 301 -22.06 11.92 24.46
C LEU A 301 -21.99 13.34 23.85
N GLY A 302 -23.05 13.77 23.17
CA GLY A 302 -23.11 15.05 22.46
C GLY A 302 -22.37 15.03 21.10
N PRO A 303 -22.56 16.07 20.27
CA PRO A 303 -21.98 16.15 18.94
C PRO A 303 -20.46 16.19 18.96
N ILE A 304 -19.83 15.94 17.81
CA ILE A 304 -18.38 16.08 17.65
C ILE A 304 -18.01 17.57 17.70
N PRO A 305 -17.15 18.00 18.64
CA PRO A 305 -16.77 19.41 18.75
C PRO A 305 -15.99 19.90 17.52
N GLN A 306 -16.40 21.05 16.97
CA GLN A 306 -15.71 21.76 15.87
C GLN A 306 -15.40 20.87 14.64
N VAL A 307 -16.22 19.86 14.41
CA VAL A 307 -16.02 18.86 13.36
C VAL A 307 -15.92 19.49 11.97
N GLU A 308 -16.68 20.56 11.74
CA GLU A 308 -16.74 21.34 10.51
C GLU A 308 -15.45 22.10 10.18
N LYS A 309 -14.61 22.38 11.18
CA LYS A 309 -13.34 23.12 11.02
C LYS A 309 -12.13 22.22 10.77
N ARG A 310 -12.34 20.92 10.59
CA ARG A 310 -11.24 19.96 10.49
C ARG A 310 -10.49 20.12 9.17
N ALA A 311 -9.21 20.46 9.25
CA ALA A 311 -8.35 20.72 8.10
C ALA A 311 -7.91 19.44 7.36
N GLY A 312 -7.71 18.33 8.09
CA GLY A 312 -7.13 17.08 7.56
C GLY A 312 -5.84 16.73 8.30
N GLN A 313 -5.17 15.68 7.84
CA GLN A 313 -3.84 15.27 8.28
C GLN A 313 -3.06 14.71 7.09
N LEU A 314 -1.77 14.45 7.22
CA LEU A 314 -1.00 13.76 6.19
C LEU A 314 -1.50 12.32 5.96
N ILE A 315 -1.34 11.81 4.74
CA ILE A 315 -1.60 10.40 4.43
C ILE A 315 -0.47 9.56 5.01
N THR A 316 -0.82 8.51 5.75
CA THR A 316 0.14 7.62 6.40
C THR A 316 0.24 6.26 5.72
N ASP A 317 1.24 5.48 6.12
CA ASP A 317 1.44 4.07 5.75
C ASP A 317 0.40 3.11 6.35
N PHE A 318 -0.74 3.61 6.86
CA PHE A 318 -1.84 2.81 7.37
C PHE A 318 -2.15 1.64 6.42
N TYR A 319 -2.21 0.44 6.98
CA TYR A 319 -2.51 -0.76 6.21
C TYR A 319 -3.55 -1.61 6.92
N ALA A 320 -4.75 -1.72 6.31
CA ALA A 320 -5.88 -2.47 6.88
C ALA A 320 -5.54 -3.92 7.22
N TYR A 321 -4.64 -4.54 6.45
CA TYR A 321 -4.21 -5.91 6.67
C TYR A 321 -3.42 -6.07 8.00
N ASN A 322 -2.80 -5.01 8.49
CA ASN A 322 -2.09 -4.96 9.77
C ASN A 322 -2.95 -4.33 10.89
N ALA A 323 -4.15 -3.84 10.55
CA ALA A 323 -5.02 -3.09 11.46
C ALA A 323 -6.00 -3.98 12.23
N ASP A 324 -5.57 -5.18 12.63
CA ASP A 324 -6.36 -6.16 13.40
C ASP A 324 -6.17 -6.00 14.93
N LEU A 325 -7.07 -6.54 15.75
CA LEU A 325 -6.76 -6.89 17.14
C LEU A 325 -6.85 -8.39 17.29
N SER A 326 -5.82 -8.94 17.90
CA SER A 326 -5.77 -10.35 18.27
C SER A 326 -5.71 -10.50 19.78
N VAL A 327 -6.45 -11.47 20.33
CA VAL A 327 -6.35 -11.87 21.73
C VAL A 327 -5.83 -13.30 21.83
N SER A 328 -5.20 -13.67 22.95
CA SER A 328 -4.71 -15.03 23.14
C SER A 328 -5.88 -16.03 23.12
N ARG A 329 -5.64 -17.24 22.58
CA ARG A 329 -6.70 -18.27 22.50
C ARG A 329 -7.33 -18.60 23.86
N GLY A 330 -6.56 -18.58 24.94
CA GLY A 330 -7.06 -18.84 26.30
C GLY A 330 -7.95 -17.73 26.87
N ALA A 331 -7.80 -16.49 26.40
CA ALA A 331 -8.60 -15.34 26.85
C ALA A 331 -9.91 -15.18 26.06
N MET A 332 -10.14 -15.98 25.01
CA MET A 332 -11.31 -15.86 24.12
C MET A 332 -12.65 -16.01 24.85
N SER A 333 -12.75 -16.92 25.82
CA SER A 333 -13.99 -17.15 26.58
C SER A 333 -14.37 -15.97 27.49
N GLN A 334 -13.40 -15.12 27.82
CA GLN A 334 -13.57 -13.93 28.65
C GLN A 334 -13.73 -12.65 27.82
N TYR A 335 -13.37 -12.71 26.53
CA TYR A 335 -13.50 -11.58 25.63
C TYR A 335 -14.98 -11.26 25.36
N SER A 336 -15.37 -10.02 25.66
CA SER A 336 -16.69 -9.47 25.34
C SER A 336 -16.51 -8.35 24.32
N PRO A 337 -17.19 -8.41 23.16
CA PRO A 337 -17.10 -7.39 22.12
C PRO A 337 -17.89 -6.13 22.53
N LYS A 338 -17.47 -5.43 23.58
CA LYS A 338 -18.01 -4.10 23.87
C LYS A 338 -17.25 -3.10 23.00
N THR A 339 -17.89 -2.72 21.88
CA THR A 339 -17.38 -1.79 20.85
C THR A 339 -16.76 -0.51 21.42
N SER A 340 -17.32 0.03 22.51
CA SER A 340 -16.91 1.31 23.07
C SER A 340 -15.56 1.36 23.79
N HIS A 341 -14.95 0.22 24.15
CA HIS A 341 -13.63 0.18 24.79
C HIS A 341 -12.50 -0.24 23.84
N LEU A 342 -12.87 -0.80 22.67
CA LEU A 342 -11.92 -1.33 21.69
C LEU A 342 -11.49 -0.25 20.69
N ASP A 343 -12.34 0.74 20.41
CA ASP A 343 -11.96 1.89 19.58
C ASP A 343 -10.79 2.70 20.15
N ASP A 344 -10.62 2.67 21.48
CA ASP A 344 -9.78 3.62 22.21
C ASP A 344 -8.32 3.17 22.34
N GLU A 345 -8.06 1.88 22.62
CA GLU A 345 -6.69 1.36 22.80
C GLU A 345 -6.12 0.74 21.51
N MET A 346 -6.99 0.22 20.62
CA MET A 346 -6.57 -0.53 19.42
C MET A 346 -5.99 0.35 18.30
N LEU A 347 -6.64 1.49 18.04
CA LEU A 347 -6.31 2.32 16.89
C LEU A 347 -5.00 3.05 17.09
N GLN A 348 -4.67 3.41 18.34
CA GLN A 348 -3.50 4.22 18.69
C GLN A 348 -2.19 3.63 18.16
N ASN A 349 -2.07 2.30 18.07
CA ASN A 349 -0.86 1.61 17.63
C ASN A 349 -0.87 1.14 16.17
N LYS A 350 -1.96 1.38 15.43
CA LYS A 350 -2.19 0.80 14.10
C LYS A 350 -2.67 1.83 13.08
N GLN A 351 -2.45 3.12 13.32
CA GLN A 351 -2.82 4.20 12.39
C GLN A 351 -1.81 4.43 11.24
N GLY A 352 -0.71 3.68 11.19
CA GLY A 352 0.47 4.03 10.40
C GLY A 352 1.32 5.06 11.15
N LEU A 353 2.63 5.02 10.98
CA LEU A 353 3.57 5.90 11.69
C LEU A 353 4.36 6.79 10.74
N HIS A 354 4.25 6.59 9.43
CA HIS A 354 5.07 7.27 8.43
C HIS A 354 4.19 8.02 7.44
N TRP A 355 4.59 9.24 7.09
CA TRP A 355 4.01 9.98 5.98
C TRP A 355 4.38 9.31 4.65
N VAL A 356 3.42 9.22 3.73
CA VAL A 356 3.61 8.67 2.38
C VAL A 356 3.24 9.74 1.35
N GLY A 357 4.25 10.21 0.60
CA GLY A 357 4.12 11.16 -0.51
C GLY A 357 3.85 10.49 -1.87
N ASP A 358 4.25 9.23 -2.01
CA ASP A 358 3.95 8.38 -3.16
C ASP A 358 2.46 8.02 -3.24
N LEU A 359 1.76 8.70 -4.14
CA LEU A 359 0.31 8.71 -4.21
C LEU A 359 -0.19 8.43 -5.63
N ALA A 360 -1.42 7.92 -5.71
CA ALA A 360 -2.15 7.85 -6.97
C ALA A 360 -3.60 8.26 -6.80
N VAL A 361 -4.14 8.96 -7.79
CA VAL A 361 -5.56 9.28 -7.92
C VAL A 361 -6.17 8.46 -9.05
N GLU A 362 -7.38 7.94 -8.84
CA GLU A 362 -8.21 7.36 -9.90
C GLU A 362 -9.59 8.00 -9.89
N CYS A 363 -10.19 8.19 -11.06
CA CYS A 363 -11.57 8.61 -11.21
C CYS A 363 -12.20 8.02 -12.48
N LEU A 364 -13.53 8.02 -12.51
CA LEU A 364 -14.32 7.92 -13.72
C LEU A 364 -14.75 9.34 -14.13
N ALA A 365 -14.19 9.84 -15.22
CA ALA A 365 -14.46 11.16 -15.75
C ALA A 365 -15.42 11.08 -16.94
N ASN A 366 -16.64 11.61 -16.76
CA ASN A 366 -17.62 11.79 -17.83
C ASN A 366 -17.51 13.21 -18.38
N ILE A 367 -16.85 13.34 -19.52
CA ILE A 367 -16.51 14.61 -20.16
C ILE A 367 -17.65 15.00 -21.12
N THR A 368 -18.16 16.22 -20.95
CA THR A 368 -19.27 16.76 -21.77
C THR A 368 -18.84 17.87 -22.72
N SER A 369 -17.59 18.31 -22.64
CA SER A 369 -16.98 19.29 -23.54
C SER A 369 -16.12 18.63 -24.60
N ASP A 370 -16.02 19.26 -25.76
CA ASP A 370 -15.14 18.85 -26.88
C ASP A 370 -13.81 19.63 -26.94
N GLN A 371 -13.64 20.60 -26.03
CA GLN A 371 -12.50 21.49 -25.90
C GLN A 371 -12.19 21.74 -24.41
N GLY A 372 -11.07 22.42 -24.15
CA GLY A 372 -10.57 22.67 -22.81
C GLY A 372 -9.59 21.59 -22.35
N GLU A 373 -9.29 21.58 -21.05
CA GLU A 373 -8.30 20.71 -20.44
C GLU A 373 -8.89 19.95 -19.25
N LEU A 374 -8.53 18.67 -19.15
CA LEU A 374 -8.63 17.89 -17.91
C LEU A 374 -7.26 17.90 -17.23
N LEU A 375 -7.25 18.16 -15.92
CA LEU A 375 -6.04 18.36 -15.13
C LEU A 375 -5.98 17.32 -14.01
N LEU A 376 -4.79 16.77 -13.77
CA LEU A 376 -4.49 15.85 -12.67
C LEU A 376 -3.27 16.38 -11.94
N ASP A 377 -3.28 16.33 -10.61
CA ASP A 377 -2.20 16.86 -9.79
C ASP A 377 -1.96 15.97 -8.57
N LEU A 378 -0.68 15.73 -8.27
CA LEU A 378 -0.20 15.03 -7.08
C LEU A 378 0.90 15.88 -6.44
N VAL A 379 0.79 16.14 -5.14
CA VAL A 379 1.75 16.94 -4.39
C VAL A 379 2.52 16.05 -3.44
N GLU A 380 3.83 16.22 -3.46
CA GLU A 380 4.75 15.60 -2.53
C GLU A 380 5.83 16.60 -2.11
N GLY A 381 5.94 16.84 -0.81
CA GLY A 381 6.98 17.69 -0.26
C GLY A 381 6.92 19.16 -0.73
N GLY A 382 5.71 19.63 -1.06
CA GLY A 382 5.47 20.95 -1.65
C GLY A 382 5.64 21.04 -3.17
N VAL A 383 5.94 19.94 -3.86
CA VAL A 383 6.17 19.91 -5.31
C VAL A 383 4.94 19.37 -6.05
N HIS A 384 4.47 20.09 -7.05
CA HIS A 384 3.35 19.68 -7.90
C HIS A 384 3.80 18.78 -9.05
N HIS A 385 3.21 17.60 -9.16
CA HIS A 385 3.38 16.67 -10.26
C HIS A 385 2.08 16.62 -11.05
N GLN A 386 2.10 17.14 -12.27
CA GLN A 386 0.88 17.41 -13.02
C GLN A 386 0.81 16.66 -14.35
N CYS A 387 -0.41 16.27 -14.71
CA CYS A 387 -0.76 15.85 -16.06
C CYS A 387 -1.89 16.72 -16.60
N ARG A 388 -1.67 17.31 -17.78
CA ARG A 388 -2.67 18.10 -18.51
C ARG A 388 -3.07 17.37 -19.77
N ILE A 389 -4.37 17.19 -19.98
CA ILE A 389 -4.92 16.54 -21.18
C ILE A 389 -5.78 17.54 -21.93
N ASP A 390 -5.34 17.92 -23.13
CA ASP A 390 -6.12 18.74 -24.04
C ASP A 390 -7.25 17.91 -24.65
N LEU A 391 -8.50 18.32 -24.41
CA LEU A 391 -9.69 17.54 -24.79
C LEU A 391 -9.98 17.61 -26.30
N ALA A 392 -9.50 18.61 -27.01
CA ALA A 392 -9.71 18.71 -28.45
C ALA A 392 -8.81 17.72 -29.22
N THR A 393 -7.57 17.55 -28.75
CA THR A 393 -6.53 16.76 -29.42
C THR A 393 -6.29 15.40 -28.77
N GLY A 394 -6.60 15.24 -27.49
CA GLY A 394 -6.27 14.09 -26.66
C GLY A 394 -4.81 14.06 -26.21
N LYS A 395 -4.06 15.16 -26.39
CA LYS A 395 -2.65 15.25 -26.02
C LYS A 395 -2.51 15.39 -24.51
N ALA A 396 -1.83 14.44 -23.88
CA ALA A 396 -1.39 14.52 -22.49
C ALA A 396 0.02 15.09 -22.39
N GLN A 397 0.29 15.97 -21.42
CA GLN A 397 1.61 16.50 -21.11
C GLN A 397 1.88 16.45 -19.61
N LEU A 398 3.11 16.13 -19.23
CA LEU A 398 3.55 16.06 -17.83
C LEU A 398 4.45 17.23 -17.46
N THR A 399 4.29 17.74 -16.24
CA THR A 399 5.13 18.79 -15.66
C THR A 399 5.40 18.53 -14.19
N ILE A 400 6.52 19.04 -13.69
CA ILE A 400 6.87 19.11 -12.26
C ILE A 400 7.09 20.59 -11.93
N ASP A 401 6.31 21.15 -11.01
CA ASP A 401 6.21 22.60 -10.73
C ASP A 401 6.08 23.48 -11.99
N GLY A 402 5.32 22.98 -12.96
CA GLY A 402 5.09 23.65 -14.24
C GLY A 402 6.27 23.63 -15.22
N SER A 403 7.37 22.93 -14.90
CA SER A 403 8.54 22.75 -15.77
C SER A 403 8.73 21.29 -16.21
N GLY A 404 9.52 21.09 -17.26
CA GLY A 404 10.04 19.79 -17.69
C GLY A 404 11.48 19.50 -17.23
N ASP A 405 12.15 20.48 -16.61
CA ASP A 405 13.59 20.42 -16.31
C ASP A 405 13.93 19.35 -15.25
N ALA A 406 12.96 18.97 -14.42
CA ALA A 406 13.13 17.97 -13.37
C ALA A 406 13.21 16.53 -13.91
N PHE A 407 12.74 16.26 -15.13
CA PHE A 407 12.78 14.91 -15.70
C PHE A 407 14.20 14.52 -16.12
N GLU A 408 14.56 13.25 -15.96
CA GLU A 408 15.90 12.72 -16.24
C GLU A 408 16.39 12.99 -17.68
N THR A 409 15.46 13.14 -18.64
CA THR A 409 15.82 13.42 -20.04
C THR A 409 16.28 14.85 -20.31
N GLN A 410 16.29 15.76 -19.31
CA GLN A 410 16.73 17.17 -19.39
C GLN A 410 16.45 17.81 -20.76
N ALA A 411 15.23 17.63 -21.26
CA ALA A 411 14.82 18.11 -22.55
C ALA A 411 14.02 19.40 -22.36
N SER A 412 14.23 20.39 -23.24
CA SER A 412 13.43 21.61 -23.29
C SER A 412 11.93 21.38 -23.56
N GLU A 413 11.53 20.14 -23.82
CA GLU A 413 10.17 19.73 -24.15
C GLU A 413 9.61 18.76 -23.10
N LEU A 414 8.37 19.03 -22.69
CA LEU A 414 7.62 18.23 -21.72
C LEU A 414 7.32 16.81 -22.24
N PRO A 415 7.42 15.76 -21.40
CA PRO A 415 6.94 14.42 -21.75
C PRO A 415 5.49 14.49 -22.23
N SER A 416 5.26 14.00 -23.44
CA SER A 416 3.97 14.12 -24.13
C SER A 416 3.48 12.78 -24.67
N ALA A 417 2.16 12.58 -24.71
CA ALA A 417 1.54 11.38 -25.24
C ALA A 417 0.19 11.68 -25.91
N SER A 418 -0.24 10.81 -26.82
CA SER A 418 -1.63 10.79 -27.31
C SER A 418 -2.47 9.83 -26.46
N THR A 419 -3.65 10.26 -26.03
CA THR A 419 -4.56 9.46 -25.21
C THR A 419 -5.92 9.28 -25.89
N ALA A 420 -6.73 8.36 -25.35
CA ALA A 420 -8.11 8.20 -25.78
C ALA A 420 -9.05 9.27 -25.20
N VAL A 421 -8.60 10.07 -24.24
CA VAL A 421 -9.37 11.13 -23.59
C VAL A 421 -9.46 12.33 -24.53
N ARG A 422 -10.40 12.29 -25.49
CA ARG A 422 -10.59 13.31 -26.50
C ARG A 422 -12.07 13.48 -26.82
N GLY A 423 -12.55 14.71 -26.80
CA GLY A 423 -13.94 15.04 -27.00
C GLY A 423 -14.81 14.58 -25.83
N GLN A 424 -16.10 14.45 -26.10
CA GLN A 424 -17.07 13.90 -25.15
C GLN A 424 -16.88 12.40 -24.97
N GLY A 425 -16.99 11.92 -23.73
CA GLY A 425 -16.81 10.50 -23.44
C GLY A 425 -16.62 10.23 -21.96
N THR A 426 -16.74 8.97 -21.58
CA THR A 426 -16.45 8.51 -20.21
C THR A 426 -15.16 7.71 -20.21
N HIS A 427 -14.21 8.12 -19.38
CA HIS A 427 -12.91 7.48 -19.27
C HIS A 427 -12.57 7.18 -17.81
N ARG A 428 -11.99 6.00 -17.57
CA ARG A 428 -11.36 5.73 -16.28
C ARG A 428 -9.91 6.16 -16.35
N ILE A 429 -9.53 7.09 -15.48
CA ILE A 429 -8.21 7.71 -15.50
C ILE A 429 -7.53 7.44 -14.16
N ARG A 430 -6.30 6.95 -14.20
CA ARG A 430 -5.44 6.83 -13.02
C ARG A 430 -4.13 7.55 -13.29
N PHE A 431 -3.72 8.39 -12.36
CA PHE A 431 -2.45 9.10 -12.40
C PHE A 431 -1.70 8.86 -11.09
N ALA A 432 -0.41 8.54 -11.18
CA ALA A 432 0.42 8.16 -10.04
C ALA A 432 1.77 8.86 -10.08
N ASN A 433 2.24 9.27 -8.90
CA ASN A 433 3.62 9.60 -8.61
C ASN A 433 4.11 8.55 -7.60
N VAL A 434 4.97 7.64 -8.06
CA VAL A 434 5.51 6.53 -7.25
C VAL A 434 6.95 6.28 -7.65
N ASP A 435 7.86 6.13 -6.68
CA ASP A 435 9.29 5.91 -6.89
C ASP A 435 9.92 6.91 -7.90
N ASP A 436 9.65 8.21 -7.73
CA ASP A 436 10.08 9.29 -8.63
C ASP A 436 9.75 9.02 -10.12
N GLN A 437 8.54 8.51 -10.37
CA GLN A 437 8.06 8.29 -11.72
C GLN A 437 6.57 8.63 -11.86
N LEU A 438 6.27 9.45 -12.87
CA LEU A 438 4.90 9.75 -13.24
C LEU A 438 4.35 8.69 -14.19
N LEU A 439 3.17 8.16 -13.85
CA LEU A 439 2.50 7.11 -14.61
C LEU A 439 1.03 7.49 -14.84
N LEU A 440 0.55 7.29 -16.07
CA LEU A 440 -0.83 7.56 -16.47
C LEU A 440 -1.45 6.31 -17.08
N TRP A 441 -2.63 5.93 -16.60
CA TRP A 441 -3.48 4.92 -17.23
C TRP A 441 -4.80 5.54 -17.67
N VAL A 442 -5.22 5.20 -18.89
CA VAL A 442 -6.53 5.54 -19.44
C VAL A 442 -7.21 4.24 -19.83
N ASP A 443 -8.42 4.02 -19.30
CA ASP A 443 -9.23 2.82 -19.53
C ASP A 443 -8.43 1.53 -19.27
N HIS A 444 -7.71 1.52 -18.14
CA HIS A 444 -6.83 0.45 -17.66
C HIS A 444 -5.57 0.18 -18.52
N LYS A 445 -5.28 1.02 -19.52
CA LYS A 445 -4.09 0.90 -20.36
C LYS A 445 -3.07 1.95 -19.97
N LEU A 446 -1.82 1.52 -19.76
CA LEU A 446 -0.71 2.43 -19.54
C LEU A 446 -0.50 3.31 -20.78
N VAL A 447 -0.38 4.61 -20.57
CA VAL A 447 -0.06 5.58 -21.61
C VAL A 447 1.46 5.61 -21.81
N ALA A 448 1.90 5.40 -23.04
CA ALA A 448 3.30 5.50 -23.41
C ALA A 448 3.64 6.95 -23.79
N PHE A 449 4.46 7.61 -22.96
CA PHE A 449 5.01 8.92 -23.26
C PHE A 449 6.18 8.82 -24.23
N ASP A 450 6.43 9.90 -24.96
CA ASP A 450 7.48 10.01 -25.97
C ASP A 450 8.91 10.02 -25.39
N ARG A 451 9.05 10.13 -24.06
CA ARG A 451 10.30 10.16 -23.32
C ARG A 451 10.11 9.69 -21.87
N SER A 452 11.20 9.68 -21.11
CA SER A 452 11.18 9.26 -19.70
C SER A 452 10.24 10.16 -18.88
N THR A 453 9.49 9.52 -17.99
CA THR A 453 8.66 10.18 -16.98
C THR A 453 9.26 10.08 -15.58
N ALA A 454 10.49 9.58 -15.49
CA ALA A 454 11.26 9.50 -14.26
C ALA A 454 11.98 10.82 -13.98
N PHE A 455 12.12 11.12 -12.70
CA PHE A 455 12.81 12.29 -12.18
C PHE A 455 13.59 11.90 -10.92
N ASN A 456 14.24 12.84 -10.24
CA ASN A 456 14.82 12.59 -8.92
C ASN A 456 14.31 13.67 -7.98
N SER A 457 13.49 13.26 -7.01
CA SER A 457 13.02 14.16 -5.96
C SER A 457 14.16 14.47 -4.97
N ASP A 458 13.94 15.48 -4.13
CA ASP A 458 14.79 15.63 -2.95
C ASP A 458 14.40 14.52 -1.95
N PRO A 459 15.26 13.52 -1.66
CA PRO A 459 14.97 12.44 -0.71
C PRO A 459 14.78 12.94 0.73
N ASN A 460 15.00 14.23 0.93
CA ASN A 460 14.89 14.96 2.17
C ASN A 460 13.69 15.91 2.22
N ALA A 461 12.83 15.88 1.19
CA ALA A 461 11.67 16.73 1.12
C ALA A 461 10.78 16.54 2.36
N ARG A 462 10.26 17.67 2.85
CA ARG A 462 9.35 17.73 4.00
C ARG A 462 7.96 18.11 3.50
N PRO A 463 6.89 17.65 4.16
CA PRO A 463 5.55 18.08 3.80
C PRO A 463 5.41 19.59 4.03
N GLN A 464 4.76 20.27 3.11
CA GLN A 464 4.59 21.72 3.11
C GLN A 464 3.12 22.12 3.03
N MET A 465 2.84 23.34 3.48
CA MET A 465 1.56 24.01 3.33
C MET A 465 1.79 25.52 3.33
N THR A 466 1.06 26.24 2.48
CA THR A 466 1.07 27.71 2.47
C THR A 466 -0.35 28.25 2.54
N GLU A 467 -0.49 29.56 2.81
CA GLU A 467 -1.81 30.20 2.75
C GLU A 467 -2.38 30.25 1.32
N ALA A 468 -1.52 30.30 0.32
CA ALA A 468 -1.90 30.39 -1.09
C ALA A 468 -2.25 29.02 -1.69
N ASP A 469 -1.55 27.97 -1.28
CA ASP A 469 -1.71 26.59 -1.76
C ASP A 469 -1.68 25.59 -0.60
N PRO A 470 -2.72 24.74 -0.45
CA PRO A 470 -2.75 23.73 0.59
C PRO A 470 -1.66 22.65 0.48
N LEU A 471 -1.05 22.45 -0.70
CA LEU A 471 0.05 21.51 -0.94
C LEU A 471 -0.20 20.12 -0.31
N ASP A 472 0.69 19.63 0.56
CA ASP A 472 0.61 18.29 1.18
C ASP A 472 -0.61 18.11 2.11
N LEU A 473 -1.28 19.21 2.50
CA LEU A 473 -2.57 19.13 3.22
C LEU A 473 -3.72 18.75 2.28
N ALA A 474 -3.59 18.98 0.98
CA ALA A 474 -4.53 18.55 -0.05
C ALA A 474 -3.81 17.92 -1.26
N PRO A 475 -3.16 16.76 -1.11
CA PRO A 475 -2.08 16.33 -2.01
C PRO A 475 -2.54 15.73 -3.33
N LEU A 476 -3.85 15.52 -3.56
CA LEU A 476 -4.35 15.02 -4.84
C LEU A 476 -5.42 15.95 -5.40
N GLY A 477 -5.41 16.18 -6.70
CA GLY A 477 -6.37 17.04 -7.38
C GLY A 477 -6.82 16.48 -8.73
N VAL A 478 -8.11 16.64 -9.02
CA VAL A 478 -8.64 16.55 -10.39
C VAL A 478 -9.26 17.90 -10.71
N GLY A 479 -8.85 18.50 -11.82
CA GLY A 479 -9.23 19.85 -12.20
C GLY A 479 -9.69 19.94 -13.65
N VAL A 480 -10.26 21.09 -13.98
CA VAL A 480 -10.67 21.44 -15.34
C VAL A 480 -10.28 22.87 -15.66
N LYS A 481 -10.13 23.13 -16.95
CA LYS A 481 -10.05 24.48 -17.53
C LYS A 481 -10.81 24.51 -18.84
N ASN A 482 -11.71 25.47 -19.02
CA ASN A 482 -12.56 25.60 -20.20
C ASN A 482 -13.35 24.32 -20.55
N ALA A 483 -13.65 23.47 -19.57
CA ALA A 483 -14.30 22.18 -19.78
C ALA A 483 -15.31 21.85 -18.67
N SER A 484 -16.31 21.05 -19.02
CA SER A 484 -17.32 20.49 -18.11
C SER A 484 -17.18 18.97 -18.01
N VAL A 485 -17.03 18.50 -16.77
CA VAL A 485 -16.78 17.10 -16.43
C VAL A 485 -17.61 16.72 -15.22
N GLU A 486 -18.17 15.51 -15.24
CA GLU A 486 -18.72 14.85 -14.07
C GLU A 486 -17.75 13.75 -13.61
N LEU A 487 -17.26 13.87 -12.37
CA LEU A 487 -16.37 12.90 -11.74
C LEU A 487 -17.17 12.01 -10.80
N THR A 488 -16.95 10.71 -10.91
CA THR A 488 -17.45 9.66 -10.01
C THR A 488 -16.33 8.66 -9.73
N ASP A 489 -16.53 7.75 -8.77
CA ASP A 489 -15.55 6.71 -8.43
C ASP A 489 -14.14 7.26 -8.16
N LEU A 490 -14.09 8.39 -7.43
CA LEU A 490 -12.85 9.03 -7.01
C LEU A 490 -12.19 8.18 -5.92
N ARG A 491 -10.96 7.74 -6.21
CA ARG A 491 -10.16 6.90 -5.33
C ARG A 491 -8.79 7.51 -5.10
N VAL A 492 -8.30 7.32 -3.89
CA VAL A 492 -6.95 7.70 -3.47
C VAL A 492 -6.20 6.44 -3.08
N TYR A 493 -5.00 6.31 -3.61
CA TYR A 493 -4.07 5.25 -3.28
C TYR A 493 -2.76 5.82 -2.80
N ARG A 494 -2.01 5.01 -2.06
CA ARG A 494 -0.64 5.26 -1.65
C ARG A 494 0.24 4.06 -1.96
N ASP A 495 1.55 4.26 -2.09
CA ASP A 495 2.50 3.17 -2.27
C ASP A 495 2.90 2.48 -0.95
N VAL A 496 3.64 1.38 -1.02
CA VAL A 496 4.22 0.70 0.14
C VAL A 496 5.42 1.49 0.65
N TYR A 497 5.29 2.06 1.85
CA TYR A 497 6.41 2.69 2.55
C TYR A 497 7.34 1.61 3.13
N TYR A 498 8.57 1.46 2.64
CA TYR A 498 9.54 0.53 3.20
C TYR A 498 10.26 1.13 4.42
N VAL A 499 9.86 0.69 5.62
CA VAL A 499 10.43 1.18 6.88
C VAL A 499 11.89 0.74 7.02
N ALA A 500 12.77 1.71 7.24
CA ALA A 500 14.19 1.49 7.50
C ALA A 500 14.42 1.12 8.97
N THR A 501 14.16 -0.15 9.35
CA THR A 501 14.34 -0.61 10.73
C THR A 501 15.16 -1.88 10.83
N ARG A 502 15.98 -1.96 11.88
CA ARG A 502 16.69 -3.19 12.33
C ARG A 502 15.97 -3.88 13.48
N ARG A 503 14.86 -3.31 13.95
CA ARG A 503 14.09 -3.86 15.07
C ARG A 503 13.47 -5.18 14.61
N THR A 504 13.65 -6.21 15.43
CA THR A 504 13.07 -7.54 15.18
C THR A 504 11.64 -7.66 15.73
N SER A 505 11.17 -6.66 16.49
CA SER A 505 9.80 -6.61 17.01
C SER A 505 8.81 -6.13 15.94
N PRO A 506 7.75 -6.90 15.64
CA PRO A 506 6.73 -6.49 14.69
C PRO A 506 5.86 -5.33 15.22
N PHE A 507 5.90 -5.01 16.52
CA PHE A 507 5.02 -4.01 17.12
C PHE A 507 5.66 -2.62 17.26
N GLN A 508 6.90 -2.43 16.78
CA GLN A 508 7.67 -1.19 16.94
C GLN A 508 8.43 -0.81 15.66
N GLN A 509 7.86 -1.12 14.50
CA GLN A 509 8.46 -0.79 13.20
C GLN A 509 8.31 0.70 12.95
N ALA A 510 9.38 1.43 13.22
CA ALA A 510 9.56 2.81 12.84
C ALA A 510 11.01 3.01 12.39
N ASP A 511 11.20 3.93 11.45
CA ASP A 511 12.50 4.48 11.07
C ASP A 511 12.84 5.77 11.84
N TYR A 512 12.20 5.97 12.99
CA TYR A 512 12.53 6.99 13.97
C TYR A 512 13.58 6.41 14.95
N PRO A 513 14.75 7.06 15.17
CA PRO A 513 15.78 6.57 16.08
C PRO A 513 15.25 6.27 17.49
N GLU A 514 15.92 5.34 18.16
CA GLU A 514 15.54 4.89 19.50
C GLU A 514 15.84 5.95 20.59
N TYR A 515 16.86 6.80 20.37
CA TYR A 515 17.22 7.90 21.25
C TYR A 515 16.92 9.25 20.57
N TYR A 516 15.74 9.80 20.88
CA TYR A 516 15.17 11.03 20.29
C TYR A 516 15.23 12.20 21.28
N ALA A 517 16.25 12.27 22.14
CA ALA A 517 16.38 13.42 23.06
C ALA A 517 16.87 14.65 22.26
N ASN A 518 15.94 15.52 21.86
CA ASN A 518 16.20 16.79 21.19
C ASN A 518 15.38 17.92 21.86
N GLU A 519 15.36 19.13 21.30
CA GLU A 519 14.59 20.24 21.87
C GLU A 519 13.06 20.00 21.86
N HIS A 520 12.56 19.12 20.98
CA HIS A 520 11.14 18.84 20.78
C HIS A 520 10.63 17.61 21.54
N PHE A 521 11.49 16.61 21.78
CA PHE A 521 11.13 15.37 22.45
C PHE A 521 12.14 15.00 23.55
N ARG A 522 11.62 14.54 24.70
CA ARG A 522 12.45 14.04 25.81
C ARG A 522 12.82 12.56 25.65
N SER A 523 12.17 11.84 24.72
CA SER A 523 12.28 10.41 24.43
C SER A 523 11.72 10.13 23.02
N HIS A 524 11.72 8.86 22.56
CA HIS A 524 11.05 8.45 21.32
C HIS A 524 9.62 9.02 21.23
N PRO A 525 9.21 9.60 20.09
CA PRO A 525 7.88 10.20 19.95
C PRO A 525 6.80 9.13 20.11
N THR A 526 5.79 9.44 20.90
CA THR A 526 4.60 8.62 21.02
C THR A 526 3.77 8.69 19.75
N ASN A 527 2.96 7.67 19.47
CA ASN A 527 2.06 7.70 18.31
C ASN A 527 1.13 8.92 18.36
N ARG A 528 0.66 9.29 19.56
CA ARG A 528 -0.15 10.51 19.75
C ARG A 528 0.56 11.75 19.22
N GLU A 529 1.82 11.96 19.62
CA GLU A 529 2.62 13.12 19.19
C GLU A 529 2.85 13.10 17.66
N LEU A 530 3.12 11.93 17.08
CA LEU A 530 3.24 11.79 15.62
C LEU A 530 1.95 12.21 14.90
N PHE A 531 0.79 11.76 15.38
CA PHE A 531 -0.51 12.12 14.80
C PHE A 531 -0.86 13.60 14.99
N GLU A 532 -0.50 14.18 16.13
CA GLU A 532 -0.63 15.61 16.36
C GLU A 532 0.23 16.41 15.36
N ILE A 533 1.46 15.97 15.09
CA ILE A 533 2.34 16.55 14.06
C ILE A 533 1.73 16.41 12.66
N PHE A 534 1.29 15.21 12.27
CA PHE A 534 0.67 14.96 10.96
C PHE A 534 -0.61 15.77 10.73
N SER A 535 -1.29 16.15 11.81
CA SER A 535 -2.52 16.96 11.77
C SER A 535 -2.27 18.47 11.93
N THR A 536 -1.02 18.90 12.13
CA THR A 536 -0.67 20.29 12.47
C THR A 536 0.39 20.84 11.50
N PRO A 537 -0.03 21.42 10.36
CA PRO A 537 0.89 21.91 9.32
C PRO A 537 1.98 22.86 9.79
N SER A 538 1.69 23.70 10.80
CA SER A 538 2.67 24.64 11.36
C SER A 538 3.87 23.96 12.03
N THR A 539 3.81 22.64 12.27
CA THR A 539 4.92 21.87 12.86
C THR A 539 5.84 21.23 11.81
N TRP A 540 5.41 21.09 10.56
CA TRP A 540 6.10 20.27 9.55
C TRP A 540 7.48 20.80 9.18
N ALA A 541 7.63 22.13 9.15
CA ALA A 541 8.91 22.77 8.85
C ALA A 541 9.94 22.62 9.99
N THR A 542 9.51 22.50 11.24
CA THR A 542 10.39 22.59 12.42
C THR A 542 10.59 21.26 13.14
N THR A 543 9.72 20.28 12.92
CA THR A 543 9.84 18.98 13.59
C THR A 543 10.97 18.12 13.02
N ASP A 544 11.60 17.35 13.90
CA ASP A 544 12.61 16.35 13.53
C ASP A 544 12.00 15.04 13.00
N VAL A 545 10.68 14.90 13.05
CA VAL A 545 9.98 13.72 12.50
C VAL A 545 10.18 13.58 10.99
N PHE A 546 10.25 14.71 10.29
CA PHE A 546 10.55 14.74 8.85
C PHE A 546 12.01 15.07 8.58
N ASP A 547 12.85 15.19 9.61
CA ASP A 547 14.27 15.50 9.41
C ASP A 547 15.01 14.29 8.84
N PRO A 548 15.61 14.42 7.65
CA PRO A 548 16.38 13.36 7.02
C PRO A 548 17.56 12.86 7.83
N GLN A 549 18.23 13.75 8.55
CA GLN A 549 19.39 13.42 9.37
C GLN A 549 18.96 12.75 10.68
N GLY A 550 17.71 12.98 11.08
CA GLY A 550 17.08 12.43 12.27
C GLY A 550 16.36 11.11 12.05
N ARG A 551 16.29 10.55 10.83
CA ARG A 551 15.65 9.26 10.55
C ARG A 551 16.66 8.15 10.29
N ASP A 552 16.29 6.93 10.69
CA ASP A 552 17.07 5.74 10.45
C ASP A 552 17.15 5.46 8.95
N LYS A 553 18.35 5.09 8.50
CA LYS A 553 18.62 4.56 7.17
C LYS A 553 19.37 3.26 7.31
N ILE A 554 19.14 2.34 6.39
CA ILE A 554 19.72 1.01 6.48
C ILE A 554 20.29 0.56 5.14
N THR A 555 21.56 0.16 5.18
CA THR A 555 22.30 -0.28 4.00
C THR A 555 22.72 -1.74 4.15
N TYR A 556 22.62 -2.48 3.05
CA TYR A 556 22.97 -3.89 2.89
C TYR A 556 23.82 -4.07 1.64
N TRP A 557 24.66 -5.11 1.59
CA TRP A 557 25.35 -5.52 0.36
C TRP A 557 25.03 -6.98 0.05
N LEU A 558 25.10 -7.32 -1.24
CA LEU A 558 24.76 -8.64 -1.77
C LEU A 558 25.91 -9.18 -2.61
N GLU A 559 26.45 -10.33 -2.23
CA GLU A 559 27.48 -11.03 -2.99
C GLU A 559 26.91 -11.76 -4.23
N LYS A 560 27.77 -12.41 -5.02
CA LYS A 560 27.51 -13.01 -6.34
C LYS A 560 26.32 -13.98 -6.44
N ASP A 561 25.83 -14.52 -5.32
CA ASP A 561 24.69 -15.46 -5.28
C ASP A 561 23.66 -15.09 -4.20
N GLN A 562 23.66 -13.83 -3.77
CA GLN A 562 22.81 -13.33 -2.68
C GLN A 562 21.71 -12.43 -3.23
N PHE A 563 20.50 -12.66 -2.72
CA PHE A 563 19.29 -11.97 -3.14
C PHE A 563 18.60 -11.36 -1.91
N PHE A 564 17.97 -10.19 -2.06
CA PHE A 564 17.31 -9.49 -0.96
C PHE A 564 15.78 -9.47 -1.13
N PRO A 565 15.05 -10.40 -0.48
CA PRO A 565 13.60 -10.44 -0.56
C PRO A 565 12.90 -9.54 0.46
N MET A 566 11.88 -8.80 0.01
CA MET A 566 10.96 -8.06 0.87
C MET A 566 9.50 -8.33 0.51
N GLY A 567 8.62 -8.18 1.50
CA GLY A 567 7.17 -8.28 1.33
C GLY A 567 6.52 -6.94 1.05
N ASP A 568 5.32 -6.79 1.60
CA ASP A 568 4.45 -5.60 1.58
C ASP A 568 4.69 -4.66 2.77
N ASN A 569 5.86 -4.73 3.41
CA ASN A 569 6.18 -4.00 4.64
C ASN A 569 5.21 -4.32 5.80
N SER A 570 4.50 -5.45 5.76
CA SER A 570 3.71 -5.94 6.90
C SER A 570 4.64 -6.37 8.04
N PRO A 571 4.31 -6.07 9.30
CA PRO A 571 5.07 -6.60 10.42
C PRO A 571 5.14 -8.13 10.47
N GLN A 572 4.13 -8.79 9.93
CA GLN A 572 4.03 -10.23 9.83
C GLN A 572 4.78 -10.80 8.61
N SER A 573 5.32 -9.94 7.73
CA SER A 573 6.01 -10.40 6.54
C SER A 573 7.35 -11.07 6.84
N ALA A 574 8.01 -10.81 7.97
CA ALA A 574 9.36 -11.34 8.25
C ALA A 574 10.28 -11.10 7.02
N ASP A 575 10.43 -9.84 6.63
CA ASP A 575 11.31 -9.44 5.52
C ASP A 575 12.77 -9.71 5.83
N ALA A 576 13.62 -9.81 4.80
CA ALA A 576 15.02 -10.18 4.99
C ALA A 576 15.79 -9.23 5.93
N ARG A 577 15.43 -7.94 5.93
CA ARG A 577 15.95 -6.94 6.87
C ARG A 577 15.70 -7.24 8.36
N MET A 578 14.78 -8.16 8.67
CA MET A 578 14.37 -8.49 10.05
C MET A 578 14.79 -9.89 10.51
N TRP A 579 15.49 -10.68 9.67
CA TRP A 579 15.81 -12.07 9.99
C TRP A 579 16.89 -12.20 11.06
N HIS A 580 18.05 -11.62 10.80
CA HIS A 580 19.17 -11.63 11.72
C HIS A 580 20.05 -10.39 11.50
N PRO A 581 20.69 -9.82 12.54
CA PRO A 581 21.55 -8.63 12.40
C PRO A 581 22.71 -8.77 11.40
N THR A 582 23.06 -10.00 11.04
CA THR A 582 24.21 -10.33 10.18
C THR A 582 23.85 -11.15 8.95
N GLU A 583 22.56 -11.46 8.74
CA GLU A 583 22.09 -12.29 7.63
C GLU A 583 20.76 -11.72 7.12
N TRP A 584 20.82 -11.05 5.97
CA TRP A 584 19.72 -10.29 5.36
C TRP A 584 19.44 -10.71 3.93
N TYR A 585 19.96 -11.86 3.49
CA TYR A 585 19.88 -12.31 2.12
C TYR A 585 19.45 -13.78 2.05
N VAL A 586 18.92 -14.17 0.91
CA VAL A 586 18.74 -15.57 0.53
C VAL A 586 19.77 -15.95 -0.53
N LYS A 587 20.40 -17.10 -0.37
CA LYS A 587 21.34 -17.63 -1.35
C LYS A 587 20.61 -18.26 -2.54
N ARG A 588 21.26 -18.27 -3.70
CA ARG A 588 20.72 -18.86 -4.95
C ARG A 588 20.18 -20.28 -4.77
N ASP A 589 20.89 -21.13 -4.04
CA ASP A 589 20.56 -22.54 -3.79
C ASP A 589 19.34 -22.75 -2.88
N LEU A 590 18.91 -21.70 -2.17
CA LEU A 590 17.69 -21.71 -1.37
C LEU A 590 16.47 -21.22 -2.15
N LEU A 591 16.65 -20.68 -3.37
CA LEU A 591 15.54 -20.29 -4.24
C LEU A 591 14.84 -21.55 -4.78
N THR A 592 13.55 -21.68 -4.47
CA THR A 592 12.72 -22.80 -4.93
C THR A 592 12.14 -22.52 -6.32
N GLY A 593 11.77 -21.28 -6.63
CA GLY A 593 11.18 -20.94 -7.92
C GLY A 593 10.40 -19.63 -7.96
N LYS A 594 9.87 -19.31 -9.15
CA LYS A 594 9.03 -18.13 -9.42
C LYS A 594 7.56 -18.46 -9.21
N ALA A 595 6.85 -17.65 -8.41
CA ALA A 595 5.41 -17.77 -8.26
C ALA A 595 4.70 -17.23 -9.53
N LEU A 596 3.92 -18.08 -10.21
CA LEU A 596 3.35 -17.75 -11.52
C LEU A 596 1.87 -17.35 -11.45
N LEU A 597 1.07 -18.10 -10.72
CA LEU A 597 -0.39 -18.10 -10.84
C LEU A 597 -1.04 -18.39 -9.49
N ILE A 598 -2.08 -17.62 -9.14
CA ILE A 598 -3.06 -18.03 -8.13
C ILE A 598 -4.05 -18.97 -8.82
N TYR A 599 -3.86 -20.28 -8.67
CA TYR A 599 -4.72 -21.27 -9.34
C TYR A 599 -5.95 -21.62 -8.50
N TRP A 600 -5.88 -21.42 -7.18
CA TRP A 600 -7.00 -21.68 -6.29
C TRP A 600 -7.01 -20.68 -5.13
N PRO A 601 -7.71 -19.54 -5.30
CA PRO A 601 -7.87 -18.56 -4.25
C PRO A 601 -8.76 -19.10 -3.13
N HIS A 602 -8.86 -18.37 -2.02
CA HIS A 602 -9.81 -18.72 -0.98
C HIS A 602 -11.24 -18.74 -1.54
N HIS A 603 -12.08 -19.60 -0.96
CA HIS A 603 -13.46 -19.78 -1.42
C HIS A 603 -14.33 -18.60 -0.96
N TRP A 604 -15.35 -18.28 -1.76
CA TRP A 604 -16.47 -17.49 -1.26
C TRP A 604 -17.22 -18.32 -0.20
N ARG A 605 -17.58 -17.71 0.93
CA ARG A 605 -18.38 -18.38 1.96
C ARG A 605 -19.88 -18.35 1.66
N ARG A 606 -20.32 -17.54 0.69
CA ARG A 606 -21.71 -17.48 0.16
C ARG A 606 -21.73 -17.08 -1.33
N PRO A 607 -22.74 -17.52 -2.11
CA PRO A 607 -23.85 -18.39 -1.72
C PRO A 607 -23.50 -19.89 -1.65
N ILE A 608 -22.37 -20.31 -2.22
CA ILE A 608 -21.95 -21.72 -2.25
C ILE A 608 -20.64 -21.89 -1.47
N PRO A 609 -20.64 -22.57 -0.31
CA PRO A 609 -19.40 -22.89 0.39
C PRO A 609 -18.52 -23.76 -0.53
N LEU A 610 -17.23 -23.43 -0.63
CA LEU A 610 -16.20 -24.06 -1.48
C LEU A 610 -16.10 -23.58 -2.93
N GLN A 611 -16.91 -22.62 -3.40
CA GLN A 611 -16.71 -22.03 -4.72
C GLN A 611 -15.47 -21.11 -4.69
N PRO A 612 -14.41 -21.37 -5.48
CA PRO A 612 -13.22 -20.53 -5.47
C PRO A 612 -13.55 -19.13 -5.99
N ASN A 613 -12.83 -18.14 -5.47
CA ASN A 613 -12.96 -16.78 -5.97
C ASN A 613 -12.31 -16.61 -7.36
N PHE A 614 -13.02 -16.98 -8.41
CA PHE A 614 -12.52 -16.91 -9.79
C PHE A 614 -11.99 -15.53 -10.20
N SER A 615 -12.48 -14.43 -9.62
CA SER A 615 -11.96 -13.09 -9.95
C SER A 615 -10.55 -12.83 -9.40
N ARG A 616 -10.06 -13.67 -8.48
CA ARG A 616 -8.69 -13.65 -7.96
C ARG A 616 -7.77 -14.65 -8.66
N MET A 617 -8.30 -15.53 -9.52
CA MET A 617 -7.44 -16.38 -10.33
C MET A 617 -6.73 -15.53 -11.37
N GLY A 618 -5.42 -15.67 -11.48
CA GLY A 618 -4.64 -14.88 -12.42
C GLY A 618 -3.14 -15.00 -12.20
N LEU A 619 -2.41 -14.42 -13.14
CA LEU A 619 -0.95 -14.31 -13.03
C LEU A 619 -0.58 -13.43 -11.84
N ILE A 620 0.43 -13.88 -11.10
CA ILE A 620 1.01 -13.13 -10.00
C ILE A 620 1.84 -12.01 -10.61
N ARG A 621 1.49 -10.77 -10.27
CA ARG A 621 2.21 -9.57 -10.68
C ARG A 621 3.14 -9.15 -9.56
#